data_AF-A0A2D6JKD6-F1
#
_entry.id   AF-A0A2D6JKD6-F1
#
_cell.length_a   1.000
_cell.length_b   1.000
_cell.length_c   1.000
_cell.angle_alpha   90.00
_cell.angle_beta   90.00
_cell.angle_gamma   90.00
#
_symmetry.space_group_name_H-M   'P 1'
#
loop_
_entity.id
_entity.type
_entity.pdbx_description
1 polymer ?
#
loop_
_entity_poly.entity_id
_entity_poly.type
_entity_poly.pdbx_seq_one_letter_code
_entity_poly.pdbx_strand_id
1 'polypeptide(L)'
;MSTAFLFAKFIYESSGDKKSPTEVAIYNALRRIDNPKKELNGQQLRKLFSALMSFPHWRDKKADLVRCFERYYKAFQNQYTELNQNLFSANDFEIINMTSAENVKSFLFNYYTEIYPDAKIQCTSFRKKEWVVLVLQQDQSLKVHHHNQEFSLYQGKLRPLWEDFCLVYTADLRLDKSFKQKLLVAPFRFLDFVNEDDAWLVFETQGYTIKHLRPKNFYNLDEHSELFYQLKALESKFIQKSSDPLYLQITRNLEEIIEKVAENPDLHKERAIQVYQKGRNAFENIFTDDRLLHLLLKELAMTIAAGRAKTWDEPEQENGEEWLKLDQIKVSDLTNI
;
A
#
# COMPACT_ATOMS: atom_id res chain seq x y z
N MET A 1 30.88 4.24 -18.26
CA MET A 1 30.06 4.33 -17.04
C MET A 1 29.14 3.12 -16.93
N SER A 2 29.31 2.33 -15.87
CA SER A 2 28.50 1.14 -15.61
C SER A 2 27.21 1.51 -14.89
N THR A 3 26.05 1.18 -15.44
CA THR A 3 24.75 1.62 -14.92
C THR A 3 23.84 0.43 -14.61
N ALA A 4 22.81 0.64 -13.78
CA ALA A 4 21.80 -0.38 -13.51
C ALA A 4 21.09 -0.84 -14.81
N PHE A 5 20.86 0.08 -15.75
CA PHE A 5 20.31 -0.22 -17.07
C PHE A 5 21.21 -1.17 -17.87
N LEU A 6 22.52 -0.87 -17.93
CA LEU A 6 23.48 -1.73 -18.62
C LEU A 6 23.57 -3.10 -17.96
N PHE A 7 23.50 -3.17 -16.63
CA PHE A 7 23.53 -4.44 -15.93
C PHE A 7 22.27 -5.28 -16.20
N ALA A 8 21.08 -4.66 -16.19
CA ALA A 8 19.85 -5.34 -16.56
C ALA A 8 19.91 -5.87 -18.00
N LYS A 9 20.40 -5.04 -18.94
CA LYS A 9 20.60 -5.43 -20.34
C LYS A 9 21.58 -6.60 -20.45
N PHE A 10 22.70 -6.55 -19.74
CA PHE A 10 23.70 -7.62 -19.70
C PHE A 10 23.10 -8.96 -19.22
N ILE A 11 22.31 -8.96 -18.16
CA ILE A 11 21.59 -10.18 -17.70
C ILE A 11 20.68 -10.67 -18.81
N TYR A 12 19.89 -9.79 -19.42
CA TYR A 12 18.92 -10.16 -20.44
C TYR A 12 19.57 -10.81 -21.67
N GLU A 13 20.71 -10.27 -22.12
CA GLU A 13 21.47 -10.74 -23.28
C GLU A 13 22.29 -11.99 -22.97
N SER A 14 22.80 -12.12 -21.74
CA SER A 14 23.60 -13.26 -21.31
C SER A 14 22.75 -14.46 -20.91
N SER A 15 21.49 -14.25 -20.54
CA SER A 15 20.54 -15.35 -20.34
C SER A 15 20.03 -15.82 -21.70
N GLY A 16 20.31 -17.09 -22.04
CA GLY A 16 19.83 -17.73 -23.28
C GLY A 16 18.29 -17.79 -23.40
N ASP A 17 17.80 -18.61 -24.33
CA ASP A 17 16.38 -18.62 -24.73
C ASP A 17 15.39 -18.91 -23.59
N LYS A 18 15.82 -19.65 -22.54
CA LYS A 18 15.01 -19.93 -21.34
C LYS A 18 15.59 -19.23 -20.12
N LYS A 19 15.01 -18.09 -19.76
CA LYS A 19 15.34 -17.33 -18.54
C LYS A 19 14.73 -18.00 -17.31
N SER A 20 15.55 -18.24 -16.29
CA SER A 20 15.09 -18.71 -14.99
C SER A 20 14.28 -17.64 -14.24
N PRO A 21 13.39 -18.02 -13.31
CA PRO A 21 12.65 -17.04 -12.51
C PRO A 21 13.53 -16.06 -11.73
N THR A 22 14.72 -16.51 -11.30
CA THR A 22 15.71 -15.70 -10.58
C THR A 22 16.31 -14.62 -11.48
N GLU A 23 16.67 -14.98 -12.72
CA GLU A 23 17.16 -14.01 -13.72
C GLU A 23 16.10 -12.96 -14.03
N VAL A 24 14.84 -13.40 -14.23
CA VAL A 24 13.73 -12.48 -14.49
C VAL A 24 13.50 -11.52 -13.32
N ALA A 25 13.57 -12.01 -12.08
CA ALA A 25 13.39 -11.16 -10.90
C ALA A 25 14.50 -10.12 -10.75
N ILE A 26 15.77 -10.52 -10.90
CA ILE A 26 16.91 -9.58 -10.82
C ILE A 26 16.82 -8.55 -11.96
N TYR A 27 16.52 -9.00 -13.18
CA TYR A 27 16.33 -8.13 -14.34
C TYR A 27 15.23 -7.08 -14.08
N ASN A 28 14.05 -7.51 -13.64
CA ASN A 28 12.94 -6.61 -13.35
C ASN A 28 13.26 -5.66 -12.21
N ALA A 29 13.92 -6.13 -11.14
CA ALA A 29 14.31 -5.32 -10.01
C ALA A 29 15.34 -4.23 -10.39
N LEU A 30 16.33 -4.55 -11.22
CA LEU A 30 17.34 -3.59 -11.69
C LEU A 30 16.71 -2.44 -12.49
N ARG A 31 15.69 -2.74 -13.30
CA ARG A 31 14.96 -1.73 -14.08
C ARG A 31 14.16 -0.75 -13.23
N ARG A 32 13.97 -1.04 -11.94
CA ARG A 32 13.21 -0.21 -11.00
C ARG A 32 14.05 0.65 -10.09
N ILE A 33 15.37 0.46 -10.09
CA ILE A 33 16.28 1.33 -9.34
C ILE A 33 16.06 2.77 -9.79
N ASP A 34 15.96 3.68 -8.82
CA ASP A 34 15.81 5.11 -9.10
C ASP A 34 16.96 5.59 -10.00
N ASN A 35 16.61 6.21 -11.12
CA ASN A 35 17.53 6.65 -12.17
C ASN A 35 18.47 5.53 -12.65
N PRO A 36 17.98 4.56 -13.44
CA PRO A 36 18.78 3.41 -13.87
C PRO A 36 19.93 3.77 -14.82
N LYS A 37 19.97 5.01 -15.31
CA LYS A 37 21.05 5.60 -16.12
C LYS A 37 22.20 6.18 -15.28
N LYS A 38 22.03 6.34 -13.96
CA LYS A 38 23.14 6.73 -13.07
C LYS A 38 24.10 5.57 -12.86
N GLU A 39 25.34 5.92 -12.53
CA GLU A 39 26.39 4.95 -12.21
C GLU A 39 25.95 4.01 -11.07
N LEU A 40 26.15 2.71 -11.29
CA LEU A 40 25.78 1.66 -10.37
C LEU A 40 26.65 1.72 -9.11
N ASN A 41 26.03 1.82 -7.95
CA ASN A 41 26.73 1.88 -6.66
C ASN A 41 26.15 0.92 -5.61
N GLY A 42 26.85 0.77 -4.49
CA GLY A 42 26.45 -0.12 -3.39
C GLY A 42 25.09 0.21 -2.78
N GLN A 43 24.69 1.49 -2.77
CA GLN A 43 23.37 1.90 -2.29
C GLN A 43 22.26 1.38 -3.21
N GLN A 44 22.43 1.49 -4.52
CA GLN A 44 21.48 0.97 -5.49
C GLN A 44 21.38 -0.57 -5.45
N LEU A 45 22.51 -1.27 -5.28
CA LEU A 45 22.53 -2.72 -5.09
C LEU A 45 21.88 -3.16 -3.77
N ARG A 46 22.05 -2.40 -2.69
CA ARG A 46 21.32 -2.66 -1.44
C ARG A 46 19.81 -2.48 -1.62
N LYS A 47 19.37 -1.41 -2.30
CA LYS A 47 17.94 -1.19 -2.60
C LYS A 47 17.38 -2.33 -3.47
N LEU A 48 18.16 -2.79 -4.45
CA LEU A 48 17.82 -3.96 -5.27
C LEU A 48 17.54 -5.19 -4.40
N PHE A 49 18.46 -5.52 -3.49
CA PHE A 49 18.30 -6.65 -2.58
C PHE A 49 17.15 -6.45 -1.58
N SER A 50 16.93 -5.22 -1.12
CA SER A 50 15.78 -4.91 -0.26
C SER A 50 14.45 -5.18 -0.99
N ALA A 51 14.35 -4.79 -2.26
CA ALA A 51 13.19 -5.05 -3.09
C ALA A 51 12.97 -6.54 -3.36
N LEU A 52 14.04 -7.31 -3.66
CA LEU A 52 13.96 -8.76 -3.87
C LEU A 52 13.59 -9.49 -2.57
N MET A 53 14.27 -9.17 -1.48
CA MET A 53 14.07 -9.78 -0.17
C MET A 53 12.78 -9.32 0.52
N SER A 54 12.03 -8.38 -0.06
CA SER A 54 10.66 -8.08 0.37
C SER A 54 9.68 -9.23 0.07
N PHE A 55 10.05 -10.18 -0.78
CA PHE A 55 9.24 -11.34 -1.12
C PHE A 55 9.74 -12.59 -0.37
N PRO A 56 8.89 -13.28 0.42
CA PRO A 56 9.26 -14.48 1.17
C PRO A 56 9.91 -15.56 0.29
N HIS A 57 9.42 -15.74 -0.94
CA HIS A 57 10.01 -16.65 -1.92
C HIS A 57 11.53 -16.50 -2.06
N TRP A 58 12.03 -15.26 -2.11
CA TRP A 58 13.46 -15.00 -2.28
C TRP A 58 14.25 -15.11 -0.98
N ARG A 59 13.58 -15.04 0.18
CA ARG A 59 14.22 -15.32 1.47
C ARG A 59 14.52 -16.81 1.59
N ASP A 60 13.52 -17.63 1.29
CA ASP A 60 13.64 -19.09 1.32
C ASP A 60 14.68 -19.57 0.29
N LYS A 61 14.82 -18.85 -0.82
CA LYS A 61 15.79 -19.11 -1.89
C LYS A 61 16.95 -18.12 -1.93
N LYS A 62 17.35 -17.54 -0.78
CA LYS A 62 18.41 -16.52 -0.73
C LYS A 62 19.70 -17.02 -1.38
N ALA A 63 20.12 -18.25 -1.10
CA ALA A 63 21.34 -18.83 -1.66
C ALA A 63 21.32 -18.87 -3.21
N ASP A 64 20.19 -19.25 -3.80
CA ASP A 64 20.02 -19.26 -5.26
C ASP A 64 20.02 -17.85 -5.85
N LEU A 65 19.34 -16.91 -5.19
CA LEU A 65 19.30 -15.51 -5.60
C LEU A 65 20.71 -14.89 -5.58
N VAL A 66 21.43 -15.07 -4.47
CA VAL A 66 22.80 -14.56 -4.27
C VAL A 66 23.74 -15.16 -5.32
N ARG A 67 23.74 -16.49 -5.48
CA ARG A 67 24.60 -17.16 -6.47
C ARG A 67 24.33 -16.67 -7.90
N CYS A 68 23.05 -16.53 -8.26
CA CYS A 68 22.66 -16.01 -9.57
C CYS A 68 23.12 -14.56 -9.76
N PHE A 69 22.90 -13.71 -8.76
CA PHE A 69 23.34 -12.31 -8.78
C PHE A 69 24.85 -12.19 -8.90
N GLU A 70 25.62 -12.88 -8.05
CA GLU A 70 27.09 -12.80 -8.04
C GLU A 70 27.70 -13.30 -9.35
N ARG A 71 27.14 -14.34 -9.96
CA ARG A 71 27.56 -14.84 -11.28
C ARG A 71 27.50 -13.73 -12.33
N TYR A 72 26.35 -13.05 -12.43
CA TYR A 72 26.18 -11.98 -13.41
C TYR A 72 26.95 -10.72 -13.02
N TYR A 73 27.00 -10.40 -11.74
CA TYR A 73 27.67 -9.21 -11.25
C TYR A 73 29.18 -9.27 -11.48
N LYS A 74 29.83 -10.41 -11.19
CA LYS A 74 31.26 -10.63 -11.48
C LYS A 74 31.55 -10.56 -12.98
N ALA A 75 30.69 -11.19 -13.80
CA ALA A 75 30.85 -11.14 -15.25
C ALA A 75 30.69 -9.71 -15.80
N PHE A 76 29.73 -8.94 -15.26
CA PHE A 76 29.52 -7.54 -15.59
C PHE A 76 30.72 -6.67 -15.16
N GLN A 77 31.26 -6.84 -13.95
CA GLN A 77 32.46 -6.13 -13.49
C GLN A 77 33.67 -6.41 -14.39
N ASN A 78 33.86 -7.65 -14.85
CA ASN A 78 34.95 -8.00 -15.75
C ASN A 78 34.82 -7.33 -17.13
N GLN A 79 33.60 -7.15 -17.63
CA GLN A 79 33.33 -6.48 -18.90
C GLN A 79 33.42 -4.95 -18.80
N TYR A 80 33.08 -4.39 -17.63
CA TYR A 80 33.06 -2.96 -17.38
C TYR A 80 34.01 -2.59 -16.23
N THR A 81 35.30 -2.48 -16.56
CA THR A 81 36.44 -2.27 -15.64
C THR A 81 36.38 -1.00 -14.77
N GLU A 82 35.46 -0.08 -15.06
CA GLU A 82 35.24 1.14 -14.26
C GLU A 82 34.49 0.89 -12.93
N LEU A 83 33.89 -0.30 -12.74
CA LEU A 83 33.21 -0.65 -11.50
C LEU A 83 34.20 -1.02 -10.39
N ASN A 84 34.13 -0.31 -9.26
CA ASN A 84 34.82 -0.72 -8.04
C ASN A 84 34.47 -2.16 -7.65
N GLN A 85 35.49 -2.98 -7.38
CA GLN A 85 35.33 -4.44 -7.25
C GLN A 85 34.56 -4.87 -5.98
N ASN A 86 34.34 -3.99 -5.00
CA ASN A 86 33.76 -4.34 -3.69
C ASN A 86 32.48 -3.54 -3.32
N LEU A 87 31.66 -3.15 -4.29
CA LEU A 87 30.50 -2.28 -4.02
C LEU A 87 29.40 -2.95 -3.15
N PHE A 88 29.29 -4.27 -3.19
CA PHE A 88 28.18 -4.99 -2.52
C PHE A 88 28.49 -6.48 -2.33
N SER A 89 28.10 -7.03 -1.18
CA SER A 89 28.18 -8.46 -0.86
C SER A 89 26.78 -8.95 -0.51
N ALA A 90 26.22 -9.80 -1.36
CA ALA A 90 24.84 -10.24 -1.23
C ALA A 90 24.64 -11.24 -0.07
N ASN A 91 25.70 -11.95 0.33
CA ASN A 91 25.67 -12.88 1.45
C ASN A 91 25.45 -12.16 2.78
N ASP A 92 26.04 -10.97 2.95
CA ASP A 92 25.98 -10.19 4.20
C ASP A 92 24.64 -9.46 4.41
N PHE A 93 23.70 -9.61 3.47
CA PHE A 93 22.38 -8.99 3.55
C PHE A 93 21.41 -9.88 4.34
N GLU A 94 21.10 -9.49 5.56
CA GLU A 94 20.21 -10.24 6.46
C GLU A 94 18.87 -9.53 6.65
N ILE A 95 17.82 -10.31 6.94
CA ILE A 95 16.49 -9.79 7.29
C ILE A 95 16.24 -10.09 8.76
N ILE A 96 15.94 -9.04 9.52
CA ILE A 96 15.56 -9.11 10.93
C ILE A 96 14.09 -8.73 11.03
N ASN A 97 13.30 -9.57 11.70
CA ASN A 97 11.90 -9.29 12.00
C ASN A 97 11.78 -8.82 13.46
N MET A 98 11.35 -7.58 13.67
CA MET A 98 11.11 -7.06 15.03
C MET A 98 9.67 -7.33 15.47
N THR A 99 9.50 -8.14 16.51
CA THR A 99 8.18 -8.53 17.00
C THR A 99 7.53 -7.49 17.92
N SER A 100 8.34 -6.76 18.69
CA SER A 100 7.85 -5.71 19.60
C SER A 100 7.43 -4.47 18.83
N ALA A 101 6.16 -4.08 18.98
CA ALA A 101 5.60 -2.86 18.41
C ALA A 101 6.33 -1.61 18.90
N GLU A 102 6.74 -1.58 20.16
CA GLU A 102 7.50 -0.48 20.76
C GLU A 102 8.88 -0.35 20.13
N ASN A 103 9.59 -1.47 19.93
CA ASN A 103 10.91 -1.46 19.29
C ASN A 103 10.82 -0.98 17.84
N VAL A 104 9.81 -1.42 17.09
CA VAL A 104 9.57 -0.96 15.72
C VAL A 104 9.32 0.55 15.69
N LYS A 105 8.43 1.05 16.55
CA LYS A 105 8.13 2.47 16.65
C LYS A 105 9.37 3.30 16.97
N SER A 106 10.13 2.90 17.99
CA SER A 106 11.34 3.59 18.45
C SER A 106 12.44 3.56 17.38
N PHE A 107 12.66 2.41 16.74
CA PHE A 107 13.62 2.29 15.65
C PHE A 107 13.27 3.22 14.48
N LEU A 108 12.02 3.15 13.98
CA LEU A 108 11.58 3.97 12.85
C LEU A 108 11.67 5.46 13.18
N PHE A 109 11.23 5.87 14.37
CA PHE A 109 11.33 7.25 14.82
C PHE A 109 12.78 7.74 14.82
N ASN A 110 13.70 6.99 15.44
CA ASN A 110 15.12 7.36 15.50
C ASN A 110 15.77 7.38 14.11
N TYR A 111 15.50 6.37 13.29
CA TYR A 111 16.02 6.26 11.92
C TYR A 111 15.63 7.47 11.07
N TYR A 112 14.35 7.88 11.11
CA TYR A 112 13.91 9.04 10.36
C TYR A 112 14.35 10.38 10.96
N THR A 113 14.57 10.44 12.28
CA THR A 113 15.13 11.64 12.93
C THR A 113 16.56 11.89 12.51
N GLU A 114 17.35 10.83 12.31
CA GLU A 114 18.70 10.92 11.77
C GLU A 114 18.71 11.39 10.30
N ILE A 115 17.76 10.92 9.48
CA ILE A 115 17.67 11.25 8.05
C ILE A 115 17.11 12.66 7.82
N TYR A 116 16.17 13.09 8.66
CA TYR A 116 15.48 14.36 8.56
C TYR A 116 15.59 15.14 9.88
N PRO A 117 16.80 15.64 10.22
CA PRO A 117 17.06 16.27 11.52
C PRO A 117 16.21 17.51 11.79
N ASP A 118 15.79 18.20 10.72
CA ASP A 118 15.02 19.44 10.78
C ASP A 118 13.50 19.25 10.64
N ALA A 119 13.03 18.00 10.53
CA ALA A 119 11.62 17.68 10.31
C ALA A 119 10.91 17.27 11.61
N LYS A 120 9.59 17.50 11.66
CA LYS A 120 8.75 16.90 12.71
C LYS A 120 8.35 15.50 12.29
N ILE A 121 8.59 14.53 13.16
CA ILE A 121 8.39 13.11 12.85
C ILE A 121 7.33 12.52 13.77
N GLN A 122 6.39 11.79 13.19
CA GLN A 122 5.41 11.01 13.91
C GLN A 122 5.35 9.59 13.36
N CYS A 123 5.39 8.59 14.24
CA CYS A 123 5.27 7.18 13.88
C CYS A 123 3.98 6.62 14.47
N THR A 124 3.13 6.03 13.62
CA THR A 124 1.82 5.48 14.00
C THR A 124 1.62 4.09 13.41
N SER A 125 0.84 3.26 14.09
CA SER A 125 0.38 1.99 13.52
C SER A 125 -0.66 2.27 12.43
N PHE A 126 -0.63 1.48 11.37
CA PHE A 126 -1.56 1.61 10.25
C PHE A 126 -2.52 0.43 10.19
N ARG A 127 -1.97 -0.75 9.94
CA ARG A 127 -2.66 -2.05 9.93
C ARG A 127 -1.86 -3.03 10.79
N LYS A 128 -2.36 -4.26 10.91
CA LYS A 128 -1.65 -5.32 11.64
C LYS A 128 -0.24 -5.50 11.07
N LYS A 129 0.78 -5.26 11.91
CA LYS A 129 2.23 -5.32 11.56
C LYS A 129 2.69 -4.29 10.52
N GLU A 130 1.92 -3.23 10.31
CA GLU A 130 2.27 -2.15 9.40
C GLU A 130 2.31 -0.80 10.13
N TRP A 131 3.24 0.04 9.71
CA TRP A 131 3.58 1.31 10.34
C TRP A 131 3.65 2.41 9.31
N VAL A 132 3.26 3.61 9.71
CA VAL A 132 3.37 4.81 8.90
C VAL A 132 4.22 5.82 9.66
N VAL A 133 5.23 6.35 8.97
CA VAL A 133 6.05 7.46 9.47
C VAL A 133 5.71 8.70 8.68
N LEU A 134 5.23 9.72 9.38
CA LEU A 134 4.93 11.05 8.87
C LEU A 134 6.15 11.92 9.13
N VAL A 135 6.66 12.56 8.08
CA VAL A 135 7.80 13.48 8.14
C VAL A 135 7.33 14.82 7.59
N LEU A 136 7.01 15.76 8.48
CA LEU A 136 6.60 17.11 8.14
C LEU A 136 7.83 18.00 8.04
N GLN A 137 8.12 18.48 6.83
CA GLN A 137 9.25 19.33 6.54
C GLN A 137 8.97 20.79 6.94
N GLN A 138 10.02 21.63 6.95
CA GLN A 138 9.90 23.05 7.33
C GLN A 138 8.98 23.85 6.40
N ASP A 139 8.97 23.51 5.11
CA ASP A 139 8.08 24.09 4.09
C ASP A 139 6.64 23.58 4.15
N GLN A 140 6.29 22.82 5.20
CA GLN A 140 4.99 22.16 5.40
C GLN A 140 4.69 21.04 4.41
N SER A 141 5.61 20.66 3.53
CA SER A 141 5.47 19.43 2.76
C SER A 141 5.52 18.21 3.68
N LEU A 142 4.80 17.15 3.31
CA LEU A 142 4.64 15.96 4.13
C LEU A 142 5.11 14.73 3.34
N LYS A 143 6.07 14.00 3.89
CA LYS A 143 6.43 12.66 3.40
C LYS A 143 5.81 11.61 4.30
N VAL A 144 5.13 10.64 3.68
CA VAL A 144 4.46 9.54 4.35
C VAL A 144 5.15 8.25 3.93
N HIS A 145 5.92 7.66 4.84
CA HIS A 145 6.63 6.41 4.60
C HIS A 145 5.86 5.22 5.19
N HIS A 146 5.65 4.17 4.39
CA HIS A 146 4.94 2.95 4.81
C HIS A 146 5.91 1.80 5.04
N HIS A 147 5.84 1.19 6.22
CA HIS A 147 6.77 0.15 6.68
C HIS A 147 6.04 -1.07 7.21
N ASN A 148 6.73 -2.22 7.15
CA ASN A 148 6.38 -3.41 7.90
C ASN A 148 7.31 -3.59 9.11
N GLN A 149 7.29 -4.78 9.74
CA GLN A 149 8.15 -5.12 10.88
C GLN A 149 9.50 -5.73 10.47
N GLU A 150 9.87 -5.61 9.20
CA GLU A 150 11.05 -6.28 8.64
C GLU A 150 12.13 -5.25 8.29
N PHE A 151 13.35 -5.57 8.68
CA PHE A 151 14.50 -4.70 8.58
C PHE A 151 15.65 -5.43 7.90
N SER A 152 16.43 -4.71 7.11
CA SER A 152 17.66 -5.23 6.53
C SER A 152 18.85 -4.89 7.43
N LEU A 153 19.66 -5.89 7.76
CA LEU A 153 20.96 -5.70 8.38
C LEU A 153 22.03 -5.89 7.29
N TYR A 154 22.81 -4.85 7.05
CA TYR A 154 23.89 -4.88 6.07
C TYR A 154 25.06 -4.00 6.54
N GLN A 155 26.28 -4.56 6.54
CA GLN A 155 27.49 -3.86 7.02
C GLN A 155 27.31 -3.26 8.43
N GLY A 156 26.66 -4.01 9.33
CA GLY A 156 26.38 -3.57 10.70
C GLY A 156 25.33 -2.45 10.84
N LYS A 157 24.70 -2.02 9.74
CA LYS A 157 23.64 -1.01 9.76
C LYS A 157 22.28 -1.66 9.55
N LEU A 158 21.38 -1.41 10.48
CA LEU A 158 19.98 -1.81 10.40
C LEU A 158 19.18 -0.73 9.69
N ARG A 159 18.31 -1.12 8.74
CA ARG A 159 17.44 -0.20 7.99
C ARG A 159 16.07 -0.81 7.73
N PRO A 160 15.02 -0.02 7.53
CA PRO A 160 13.72 -0.56 7.12
C PRO A 160 13.85 -1.33 5.80
N LEU A 161 13.15 -2.46 5.65
CA LEU A 161 13.16 -3.19 4.39
C LEU A 161 12.42 -2.43 3.28
N TRP A 162 11.37 -1.70 3.66
CA TRP A 162 10.50 -0.92 2.78
C TRP A 162 10.91 0.56 2.70
N GLU A 163 12.20 0.85 2.42
CA GLU A 163 12.72 2.24 2.36
C GLU A 163 12.00 3.11 1.31
N ASP A 164 11.58 2.51 0.19
CA ASP A 164 11.12 3.25 -0.99
C ASP A 164 9.59 3.46 -1.04
N PHE A 165 8.82 2.90 -0.10
CA PHE A 165 7.37 3.10 -0.04
C PHE A 165 7.07 4.46 0.58
N CYS A 166 6.98 5.47 -0.27
CA CYS A 166 6.82 6.85 0.13
C CYS A 166 5.77 7.53 -0.73
N LEU A 167 4.91 8.29 -0.05
CA LEU A 167 4.06 9.30 -0.68
C LEU A 167 4.56 10.68 -0.27
N VAL A 168 4.65 11.59 -1.22
CA VAL A 168 5.07 12.98 -1.02
C VAL A 168 3.88 13.89 -1.28
N TYR A 169 3.54 14.69 -0.28
CA TYR A 169 2.47 15.68 -0.33
C TYR A 169 3.03 17.09 -0.21
N THR A 170 2.40 18.01 -0.92
CA THR A 170 2.61 19.46 -0.80
C THR A 170 2.00 20.01 0.49
N ALA A 171 2.27 21.29 0.78
CA ALA A 171 1.74 21.97 1.98
C ALA A 171 0.20 22.02 2.06
N ASP A 172 -0.50 21.94 0.91
CA ASP A 172 -1.95 21.84 0.82
C ASP A 172 -2.48 20.40 0.84
N LEU A 173 -1.65 19.43 1.26
CA LEU A 173 -1.97 18.01 1.37
C LEU A 173 -2.45 17.37 0.06
N ARG A 174 -1.94 17.87 -1.08
CA ARG A 174 -2.10 17.22 -2.37
C ARG A 174 -0.86 16.39 -2.67
N LEU A 175 -1.01 15.28 -3.39
CA LEU A 175 0.15 14.52 -3.84
C LEU A 175 1.01 15.38 -4.76
N ASP A 176 2.30 15.46 -4.46
CA ASP A 176 3.25 16.23 -5.25
C ASP A 176 3.50 15.51 -6.59
N LYS A 177 3.08 16.18 -7.66
CA LYS A 177 3.20 15.69 -9.04
C LYS A 177 4.65 15.53 -9.50
N SER A 178 5.60 16.22 -8.85
CA SER A 178 7.02 16.21 -9.20
C SER A 178 7.74 14.94 -8.73
N PHE A 179 7.14 14.19 -7.82
CA PHE A 179 7.73 13.00 -7.24
C PHE A 179 7.06 11.73 -7.74
N LYS A 180 7.89 10.70 -7.96
CA LYS A 180 7.41 9.34 -8.11
C LYS A 180 6.90 8.85 -6.75
N GLN A 181 5.66 8.40 -6.75
CA GLN A 181 4.94 7.91 -5.59
C GLN A 181 4.98 6.38 -5.58
N LYS A 182 5.00 5.77 -4.39
CA LYS A 182 4.97 4.31 -4.27
C LYS A 182 4.12 3.86 -3.08
N LEU A 183 3.20 2.95 -3.35
CA LEU A 183 2.22 2.48 -2.38
C LEU A 183 2.02 0.97 -2.43
N LEU A 184 1.99 0.32 -1.27
CA LEU A 184 1.57 -1.08 -1.15
C LEU A 184 0.04 -1.17 -1.21
N VAL A 185 -0.48 -2.04 -2.09
CA VAL A 185 -1.93 -2.21 -2.25
C VAL A 185 -2.43 -3.58 -1.81
N ALA A 186 -1.59 -4.61 -1.91
CA ALA A 186 -1.85 -5.94 -1.36
C ALA A 186 -0.52 -6.65 -1.06
N PRO A 187 -0.51 -7.79 -0.33
CA PRO A 187 0.71 -8.58 -0.15
C PRO A 187 1.39 -8.88 -1.48
N PHE A 188 2.67 -8.52 -1.60
CA PHE A 188 3.48 -8.73 -2.81
C PHE A 188 2.98 -7.99 -4.05
N ARG A 189 2.14 -6.97 -3.87
CA ARG A 189 1.65 -6.09 -4.92
C ARG A 189 1.70 -4.63 -4.48
N PHE A 190 2.33 -3.81 -5.31
CA PHE A 190 2.43 -2.38 -5.08
C PHE A 190 2.34 -1.62 -6.39
N LEU A 191 1.99 -0.35 -6.26
CA LEU A 191 1.86 0.59 -7.35
C LEU A 191 2.99 1.61 -7.25
N ASP A 192 3.70 1.81 -8.34
CA ASP A 192 4.52 3.00 -8.56
C ASP A 192 3.71 3.94 -9.46
N PHE A 193 3.65 5.24 -9.17
CA PHE A 193 2.92 6.17 -10.03
C PHE A 193 3.59 7.53 -10.07
N VAL A 194 3.53 8.17 -11.23
CA VAL A 194 4.14 9.47 -11.51
C VAL A 194 3.16 10.31 -12.31
N ASN A 195 3.20 11.62 -12.13
CA ASN A 195 2.42 12.52 -12.96
C ASN A 195 3.25 12.92 -14.19
N GLU A 196 2.73 12.63 -15.37
CA GLU A 196 3.30 13.03 -16.66
C GLU A 196 2.19 13.72 -17.46
N ASP A 197 2.43 14.95 -17.93
CA ASP A 197 1.49 15.73 -18.74
C ASP A 197 0.06 15.81 -18.14
N ASP A 198 -0.02 16.10 -16.83
CA ASP A 198 -1.26 16.16 -16.04
C ASP A 198 -2.06 14.84 -15.93
N ALA A 199 -1.50 13.71 -16.38
CA ALA A 199 -2.04 12.38 -16.16
C ALA A 199 -1.18 11.57 -15.18
N TRP A 200 -1.81 10.74 -14.36
CA TRP A 200 -1.12 9.76 -13.51
C TRP A 200 -0.85 8.48 -14.30
N LEU A 201 0.43 8.23 -14.54
CA LEU A 201 0.94 6.98 -15.10
C LEU A 201 1.19 5.99 -13.97
N VAL A 202 0.37 4.95 -13.88
CA VAL A 202 0.41 3.95 -12.80
C VAL A 202 1.02 2.65 -13.30
N PHE A 203 2.07 2.18 -12.63
CA PHE A 203 2.75 0.92 -12.87
C PHE A 203 2.45 -0.06 -11.74
N GLU A 204 1.77 -1.15 -12.08
CA GLU A 204 1.52 -2.24 -11.14
C GLU A 204 2.66 -3.27 -11.21
N THR A 205 3.14 -3.67 -10.04
CA THR A 205 4.11 -4.75 -9.91
C THR A 205 3.54 -5.85 -9.03
N GLN A 206 3.66 -7.08 -9.49
CA GLN A 206 3.08 -8.23 -8.80
C GLN A 206 4.03 -9.43 -8.76
N GLY A 207 4.02 -10.11 -7.61
CA GLY A 207 4.60 -11.44 -7.44
C GLY A 207 6.12 -11.43 -7.30
N TYR A 208 6.68 -12.60 -6.95
CA TYR A 208 8.10 -12.74 -6.66
C TYR A 208 9.01 -12.46 -7.85
N THR A 209 8.53 -12.59 -9.09
CA THR A 209 9.32 -12.21 -10.28
C THR A 209 9.33 -10.70 -10.52
N ILE A 210 8.65 -9.90 -9.69
CA ILE A 210 8.58 -8.44 -9.80
C ILE A 210 8.05 -8.07 -11.20
N LYS A 211 7.00 -8.78 -11.65
CA LYS A 211 6.46 -8.61 -12.98
C LYS A 211 5.77 -7.26 -13.08
N HIS A 212 6.18 -6.47 -14.08
CA HIS A 212 5.48 -5.25 -14.45
C HIS A 212 4.26 -5.56 -15.32
N LEU A 213 3.11 -5.04 -14.92
CA LEU A 213 1.96 -4.97 -15.78
C LEU A 213 2.05 -3.73 -16.67
N ARG A 214 1.27 -3.72 -17.75
CA ARG A 214 1.22 -2.56 -18.65
C ARG A 214 0.76 -1.34 -17.84
N PRO A 215 1.44 -0.20 -17.97
CA PRO A 215 1.04 0.99 -17.25
C PRO A 215 -0.34 1.43 -17.71
N LYS A 216 -1.07 2.07 -16.79
CA LYS A 216 -2.40 2.63 -17.04
C LYS A 216 -2.37 4.12 -16.72
N ASN A 217 -3.07 4.90 -17.54
CA ASN A 217 -3.19 6.35 -17.39
C ASN A 217 -4.52 6.67 -16.73
N PHE A 218 -4.49 7.61 -15.79
CA PHE A 218 -5.67 8.13 -15.12
C PHE A 218 -5.56 9.65 -15.00
N TYR A 219 -6.65 10.37 -15.23
CA TYR A 219 -6.63 11.83 -14.99
C TYR A 219 -6.82 12.12 -13.51
N ASN A 220 -7.66 11.31 -12.85
CA ASN A 220 -7.92 11.39 -11.43
C ASN A 220 -7.60 10.05 -10.75
N LEU A 221 -7.09 10.11 -9.52
CA LEU A 221 -6.68 8.91 -8.79
C LEU A 221 -7.87 8.06 -8.32
N ASP A 222 -9.07 8.63 -8.24
CA ASP A 222 -10.32 7.92 -7.91
C ASP A 222 -10.77 6.96 -9.01
N GLU A 223 -10.36 7.19 -10.27
CA GLU A 223 -10.55 6.26 -11.39
C GLU A 223 -9.86 4.91 -11.15
N HIS A 224 -8.75 4.91 -10.38
CA HIS A 224 -8.11 3.68 -9.93
C HIS A 224 -8.56 3.31 -8.52
N SER A 225 -9.70 2.62 -8.41
CA SER A 225 -10.38 2.37 -7.13
C SER A 225 -9.46 1.82 -6.03
N GLU A 226 -8.65 0.79 -6.33
CA GLU A 226 -7.76 0.21 -5.31
C GLU A 226 -6.71 1.21 -4.78
N LEU A 227 -6.09 2.01 -5.66
CA LEU A 227 -5.14 3.05 -5.29
C LEU A 227 -5.84 4.10 -4.43
N PHE A 228 -7.02 4.56 -4.85
CA PHE A 228 -7.81 5.53 -4.12
C PHE A 228 -8.13 5.07 -2.68
N TYR A 229 -8.62 3.84 -2.51
CA TYR A 229 -8.94 3.32 -1.17
C TYR A 229 -7.69 3.22 -0.29
N GLN A 230 -6.55 2.80 -0.84
CA GLN A 230 -5.30 2.70 -0.08
C GLN A 230 -4.75 4.07 0.31
N LEU A 231 -4.85 5.06 -0.58
CA LEU A 231 -4.52 6.46 -0.27
C LEU A 231 -5.41 7.01 0.84
N LYS A 232 -6.73 6.86 0.71
CA LYS A 232 -7.69 7.32 1.73
C LYS A 232 -7.47 6.66 3.08
N ALA A 233 -7.17 5.37 3.11
CA ALA A 233 -6.84 4.66 4.33
C ALA A 233 -5.59 5.25 5.02
N LEU A 234 -4.55 5.60 4.27
CA LEU A 234 -3.36 6.27 4.82
C LEU A 234 -3.67 7.69 5.29
N GLU A 235 -4.38 8.46 4.46
CA GLU A 235 -4.79 9.84 4.76
C GLU A 235 -5.59 9.91 6.06
N SER A 236 -6.43 8.91 6.36
CA SER A 236 -7.21 8.86 7.61
C SER A 236 -6.35 8.85 8.88
N LYS A 237 -5.04 8.59 8.77
CA LYS A 237 -4.08 8.62 9.89
C LYS A 237 -3.52 10.01 10.20
N PHE A 238 -3.66 10.99 9.29
CA PHE A 238 -3.07 12.32 9.47
C PHE A 238 -3.97 13.48 9.01
N ILE A 239 -4.97 13.23 8.17
CA ILE A 239 -6.01 14.20 7.82
C ILE A 239 -7.11 14.17 8.87
N GLN A 240 -7.53 15.34 9.32
CA GLN A 240 -8.65 15.46 10.24
C GLN A 240 -9.95 15.06 9.53
N LYS A 241 -10.75 14.20 10.16
CA LYS A 241 -12.02 13.70 9.59
C LYS A 241 -13.00 14.82 9.25
N SER A 242 -13.00 15.90 10.03
CA SER A 242 -13.83 17.09 9.81
C SER A 242 -13.47 17.87 8.53
N SER A 243 -12.27 17.67 7.98
CA SER A 243 -11.83 18.28 6.73
C SER A 243 -11.71 17.29 5.57
N ASP A 244 -11.99 16.00 5.79
CA ASP A 244 -11.97 14.97 4.75
C ASP A 244 -13.31 14.98 3.96
N PRO A 245 -13.31 15.33 2.67
CA PRO A 245 -14.54 15.40 1.87
C PRO A 245 -15.26 14.05 1.74
N LEU A 246 -14.51 12.94 1.69
CA LEU A 246 -15.10 11.61 1.58
C LEU A 246 -15.83 11.24 2.87
N TYR A 247 -15.20 11.50 4.02
CA TYR A 247 -15.80 11.25 5.32
C TYR A 247 -17.09 12.07 5.50
N LEU A 248 -17.04 13.37 5.21
CA LEU A 248 -18.20 14.26 5.27
C LEU A 248 -19.32 13.83 4.33
N GLN A 249 -19.00 13.40 3.12
CA GLN A 249 -20.00 12.93 2.16
C GLN A 249 -20.69 11.65 2.66
N ILE A 250 -19.93 10.70 3.20
CA ILE A 250 -20.47 9.42 3.65
C ILE A 250 -21.37 9.60 4.87
N THR A 251 -20.91 10.36 5.87
CA THR A 251 -21.67 10.63 7.10
C THR A 251 -22.97 11.36 6.79
N ARG A 252 -22.94 12.44 5.99
CA ARG A 252 -24.15 13.16 5.56
C ARG A 252 -25.13 12.28 4.80
N ASN A 253 -24.64 11.43 3.89
CA ASN A 253 -25.50 10.53 3.13
C ASN A 253 -26.16 9.49 4.02
N LEU A 254 -25.46 8.99 5.04
CA LEU A 254 -26.01 8.06 6.02
C LEU A 254 -27.08 8.72 6.88
N GLU A 255 -26.81 9.91 7.41
CA GLU A 255 -27.78 10.70 8.19
C GLU A 255 -29.05 10.99 7.37
N GLU A 256 -28.89 11.54 6.15
CA GLU A 256 -30.01 11.88 5.26
C GLU A 256 -30.86 10.65 4.91
N ILE A 257 -30.24 9.51 4.63
CA ILE A 257 -30.98 8.31 4.23
C ILE A 257 -31.67 7.62 5.40
N ILE A 258 -31.12 7.71 6.63
CA ILE A 258 -31.77 7.21 7.84
C ILE A 258 -33.10 7.95 8.05
N GLU A 259 -33.08 9.27 7.98
CA GLU A 259 -34.30 10.10 8.11
C GLU A 259 -35.33 9.75 7.04
N LYS A 260 -34.91 9.68 5.78
CA LYS A 260 -35.79 9.39 4.64
C LYS A 260 -36.42 7.99 4.71
N VAL A 261 -35.67 6.97 5.11
CA VAL A 261 -36.21 5.61 5.26
C VAL A 261 -37.17 5.55 6.46
N ALA A 262 -36.93 6.31 7.53
CA ALA A 262 -37.86 6.37 8.65
C ALA A 262 -39.22 6.98 8.26
N GLU A 263 -39.22 7.98 7.36
CA GLU A 263 -40.43 8.62 6.83
C GLU A 263 -41.16 7.74 5.81
N ASN A 264 -40.43 7.21 4.81
CA ASN A 264 -41.00 6.38 3.75
C ASN A 264 -40.03 5.24 3.36
N PRO A 265 -40.13 4.09 4.04
CA PRO A 265 -39.20 2.98 3.86
C PRO A 265 -39.15 2.45 2.42
N ASP A 266 -40.31 2.30 1.78
CA ASP A 266 -40.42 1.65 0.47
C ASP A 266 -39.81 2.50 -0.64
N LEU A 267 -40.00 3.83 -0.60
CA LEU A 267 -39.48 4.75 -1.61
C LEU A 267 -37.95 4.83 -1.59
N HIS A 268 -37.32 4.65 -0.42
CA HIS A 268 -35.91 4.90 -0.22
C HIS A 268 -35.05 3.66 0.00
N LYS A 269 -35.66 2.47 -0.01
CA LYS A 269 -35.01 1.18 0.26
C LYS A 269 -33.77 0.91 -0.59
N GLU A 270 -33.86 1.05 -1.92
CA GLU A 270 -32.72 0.78 -2.81
C GLU A 270 -31.55 1.72 -2.56
N ARG A 271 -31.84 3.03 -2.41
CA ARG A 271 -30.83 4.04 -2.08
C ARG A 271 -30.21 3.78 -0.71
N ALA A 272 -31.01 3.35 0.27
CA ALA A 272 -30.53 2.97 1.59
C ALA A 272 -29.52 1.81 1.54
N ILE A 273 -29.80 0.77 0.75
CA ILE A 273 -28.88 -0.35 0.54
C ILE A 273 -27.57 0.13 -0.10
N GLN A 274 -27.64 0.99 -1.12
CA GLN A 274 -26.45 1.53 -1.78
C GLN A 274 -25.60 2.39 -0.84
N VAL A 275 -26.22 3.28 -0.07
CA VAL A 275 -25.53 4.14 0.91
C VAL A 275 -24.93 3.29 2.02
N TYR A 276 -25.66 2.28 2.52
CA TYR A 276 -25.15 1.34 3.51
C TYR A 276 -23.91 0.58 2.99
N GLN A 277 -23.95 0.05 1.76
CA GLN A 277 -22.81 -0.64 1.17
C GLN A 277 -21.60 0.28 1.01
N LYS A 278 -21.80 1.52 0.53
CA LYS A 278 -20.72 2.52 0.41
C LYS A 278 -20.12 2.86 1.78
N GLY A 279 -20.96 3.10 2.79
CA GLY A 279 -20.53 3.40 4.15
C GLY A 279 -19.78 2.21 4.78
N ARG A 280 -20.28 1.00 4.60
CA ARG A 280 -19.64 -0.24 5.07
C ARG A 280 -18.26 -0.44 4.44
N ASN A 281 -18.14 -0.26 3.12
CA ASN A 281 -16.85 -0.35 2.44
C ASN A 281 -15.85 0.69 2.98
N ALA A 282 -16.29 1.92 3.24
CA ALA A 282 -15.42 2.94 3.82
C ALA A 282 -15.03 2.64 5.27
N PHE A 283 -15.95 2.11 6.08
CA PHE A 283 -15.64 1.66 7.43
C PHE A 283 -14.61 0.53 7.41
N GLU A 284 -14.82 -0.51 6.62
CA GLU A 284 -13.94 -1.69 6.57
C GLU A 284 -12.54 -1.38 6.01
N ASN A 285 -12.41 -0.40 5.09
CA ASN A 285 -11.15 -0.17 4.37
C ASN A 285 -10.40 1.10 4.75
N ILE A 286 -11.11 2.16 5.21
CA ILE A 286 -10.54 3.50 5.42
C ILE A 286 -10.64 3.94 6.89
N PHE A 287 -11.82 3.79 7.49
CA PHE A 287 -12.17 4.33 8.81
C PHE A 287 -12.46 3.19 9.82
N THR A 288 -11.57 2.22 9.91
CA THR A 288 -11.75 0.91 10.60
C THR A 288 -12.15 0.98 12.07
N ASP A 289 -11.88 2.09 12.74
CA ASP A 289 -12.12 2.27 14.17
C ASP A 289 -13.04 3.48 14.46
N ASP A 290 -13.80 3.93 13.47
CA ASP A 290 -14.66 5.10 13.61
C ASP A 290 -16.01 4.78 14.29
N ARG A 291 -16.20 5.33 15.51
CA ARG A 291 -17.39 5.09 16.32
C ARG A 291 -18.67 5.68 15.73
N LEU A 292 -18.58 6.87 15.11
CA LEU A 292 -19.76 7.53 14.55
C LEU A 292 -20.26 6.78 13.32
N LEU A 293 -19.35 6.45 12.41
CA LEU A 293 -19.65 5.69 11.21
C LEU A 293 -20.22 4.31 11.56
N HIS A 294 -19.67 3.64 12.58
CA HIS A 294 -20.22 2.39 13.10
C HIS A 294 -21.67 2.55 13.61
N LEU A 295 -21.94 3.62 14.37
CA LEU A 295 -23.29 3.90 14.90
C LEU A 295 -24.29 4.17 13.77
N LEU A 296 -23.95 5.04 12.82
CA LEU A 296 -24.80 5.37 11.67
C LEU A 296 -25.10 4.13 10.80
N LEU A 297 -24.11 3.28 10.57
CA LEU A 297 -24.32 2.02 9.84
C LEU A 297 -25.25 1.07 10.59
N LYS A 298 -25.09 0.96 11.92
CA LYS A 298 -25.97 0.14 12.76
C LYS A 298 -27.40 0.67 12.73
N GLU A 299 -27.57 1.98 12.85
CA GLU A 299 -28.87 2.66 12.81
C GLU A 299 -29.56 2.43 11.47
N LEU A 300 -28.89 2.69 10.35
CA LEU A 300 -29.47 2.46 9.02
C LEU A 300 -29.87 0.99 8.81
N ALA A 301 -29.06 0.04 9.28
CA ALA A 301 -29.40 -1.38 9.19
C ALA A 301 -30.68 -1.71 9.99
N MET A 302 -30.85 -1.14 11.18
CA MET A 302 -32.06 -1.30 11.99
C MET A 302 -33.28 -0.65 11.32
N THR A 303 -33.13 0.55 10.77
CA THR A 303 -34.22 1.27 10.10
C THR A 303 -34.70 0.54 8.84
N ILE A 304 -33.78 -0.02 8.05
CA ILE A 304 -34.12 -0.87 6.90
C ILE A 304 -34.86 -2.14 7.36
N ALA A 305 -34.45 -2.76 8.47
CA ALA A 305 -35.10 -3.95 9.00
C ALA A 305 -36.48 -3.65 9.59
N ALA A 306 -36.66 -2.54 10.32
CA ALA A 306 -37.94 -2.11 10.85
C ALA A 306 -38.95 -1.78 9.74
N GLY A 307 -38.49 -1.23 8.61
CA GLY A 307 -39.30 -1.06 7.40
C GLY A 307 -39.83 -2.38 6.83
N ARG A 308 -39.13 -3.50 7.01
CA ARG A 308 -39.60 -4.85 6.62
C ARG A 308 -40.69 -5.40 7.54
N ALA A 309 -40.70 -5.01 8.82
CA ALA A 309 -41.69 -5.50 9.79
C ALA A 309 -43.08 -4.85 9.60
N LYS A 310 -43.16 -3.64 9.02
CA LYS A 310 -44.44 -2.95 8.79
C LYS A 310 -45.23 -3.43 7.55
N THR A 311 -44.64 -4.27 6.69
CA THR A 311 -45.25 -4.72 5.42
C THR A 311 -45.79 -6.15 5.45
N TRP A 312 -45.71 -6.82 6.60
CA TRP A 312 -46.29 -8.15 6.78
C TRP A 312 -47.25 -8.09 7.96
N ASP A 313 -48.55 -8.15 7.68
CA ASP A 313 -49.55 -8.50 8.69
C ASP A 313 -49.18 -9.87 9.25
N GLU A 314 -48.58 -9.89 10.44
CA GLU A 314 -48.29 -11.11 11.19
C GLU A 314 -49.61 -11.80 11.59
N PRO A 315 -49.69 -13.13 11.48
CA PRO A 315 -50.21 -13.94 12.55
C PRO A 315 -49.08 -14.30 13.52
N GLU A 316 -49.40 -14.11 14.79
CA GLU A 316 -48.64 -14.29 16.01
C GLU A 316 -47.69 -15.50 16.10
N GLN A 317 -46.54 -15.22 16.74
CA GLN A 317 -45.69 -16.11 17.57
C GLN A 317 -44.95 -17.25 16.83
N GLU A 318 -43.71 -17.61 17.13
CA GLU A 318 -42.98 -17.64 18.40
C GLU A 318 -41.49 -17.91 18.06
N ASN A 319 -40.57 -17.22 18.75
CA ASN A 319 -39.12 -17.49 18.93
C ASN A 319 -38.31 -16.20 18.80
N GLY A 320 -38.26 -15.49 19.92
CA GLY A 320 -37.18 -14.55 20.19
C GLY A 320 -35.85 -15.27 20.24
N GLU A 321 -34.79 -14.53 19.88
CA GLU A 321 -33.38 -14.90 19.98
C GLU A 321 -32.79 -15.78 18.86
N GLU A 322 -32.61 -15.24 17.64
CA GLU A 322 -31.58 -15.81 16.73
C GLU A 322 -30.83 -14.83 15.79
N TRP A 323 -30.99 -13.51 15.91
CA TRP A 323 -30.39 -12.55 14.94
C TRP A 323 -29.11 -11.82 15.40
N LEU A 324 -28.44 -12.26 16.47
CA LEU A 324 -27.15 -11.69 16.92
C LEU A 324 -25.91 -12.34 16.29
N LYS A 325 -25.93 -12.63 14.98
CA LYS A 325 -24.71 -12.94 14.22
C LYS A 325 -24.58 -12.01 13.03
N LEU A 326 -23.74 -10.99 13.20
CA LEU A 326 -23.34 -9.99 12.21
C LEU A 326 -22.54 -10.54 11.01
N ASP A 327 -22.43 -11.87 10.87
CA ASP A 327 -21.76 -12.56 9.77
C ASP A 327 -22.71 -13.54 9.10
N GLN A 328 -23.66 -13.03 8.29
CA GLN A 328 -24.28 -13.70 7.13
C GLN A 328 -25.48 -12.91 6.63
N ILE A 329 -25.23 -11.90 5.80
CA ILE A 329 -26.17 -11.57 4.71
C ILE A 329 -25.46 -12.05 3.44
N LYS A 330 -25.87 -13.21 2.92
CA LYS A 330 -25.36 -13.71 1.65
C LYS A 330 -26.00 -12.90 0.53
N VAL A 331 -25.21 -12.57 -0.49
CA VAL A 331 -25.64 -11.87 -1.72
C VAL A 331 -26.81 -12.58 -2.43
N SER A 332 -27.03 -13.87 -2.15
CA SER A 332 -28.17 -14.65 -2.66
C SER A 332 -29.53 -14.17 -2.20
N ASP A 333 -29.62 -13.40 -1.11
CA ASP A 333 -30.90 -13.04 -0.49
C ASP A 333 -31.42 -11.67 -0.99
N LEU A 334 -30.77 -11.08 -2.00
CA LEU A 334 -31.13 -9.79 -2.61
C LEU A 334 -31.47 -9.91 -4.10
N THR A 335 -31.55 -11.12 -4.67
CA THR A 335 -31.83 -11.32 -6.11
C THR A 335 -33.19 -11.94 -6.44
N ASN A 336 -34.13 -12.00 -5.49
CA ASN A 336 -35.51 -12.39 -5.81
C ASN A 336 -36.50 -11.32 -5.36
N ILE A 337 -37.10 -10.69 -6.37
CA ILE A 337 -38.22 -9.73 -6.40
C ILE A 337 -37.82 -8.27 -6.18
#